data_AF-A0A849RLZ5-F1
#
_entry.id   AF-A0A849RLZ5-F1
#
_cell.length_a   1.000
_cell.length_b   1.000
_cell.length_c   1.000
_cell.angle_alpha   90.00
_cell.angle_beta   90.00
_cell.angle_gamma   90.00
#
_symmetry.space_group_name_H-M   'P 1'
#
loop_
_entity.id
_entity.type
_entity.pdbx_description
1 polymer ?
#
loop_
_entity_poly.entity_id
_entity_poly.type
_entity_poly.pdbx_seq_one_letter_code
_entity_poly.pdbx_strand_id
1 'polypeptide(L)' 'MDLSQLTPLQLKELVQSLVDDRIRELIGDPDLGLALGDALQARLKESLTSSERLSGDDVADKLGLRW' A
#
# COMPACT_ATOMS: atom_id res chain seq x y z
N MET A 1 -8.13 4.85 25.58
CA MET A 1 -9.52 4.40 25.40
C MET A 1 -9.83 3.47 26.56
N ASP A 2 -10.87 3.75 27.35
CA ASP A 2 -11.31 2.79 28.36
C ASP A 2 -12.21 1.75 27.69
N LEU A 3 -11.70 0.53 27.55
CA LEU A 3 -12.38 -0.56 26.83
C LEU A 3 -13.69 -0.97 27.48
N SER A 4 -13.84 -0.72 28.78
CA SER A 4 -15.04 -1.05 29.56
C SER A 4 -16.24 -0.15 29.25
N GLN A 5 -16.01 0.99 28.61
CA GLN A 5 -17.02 2.01 28.29
C GLN A 5 -17.55 1.89 26.84
N LEU A 6 -17.13 0.86 26.09
CA LEU A 6 -17.56 0.69 24.70
C LEU A 6 -19.04 0.34 24.61
N THR A 7 -19.75 1.02 23.73
CA THR A 7 -21.07 0.54 23.29
C THR A 7 -20.92 -0.76 22.50
N PRO A 8 -21.98 -1.58 22.38
CA PRO A 8 -21.95 -2.82 21.60
C PRO A 8 -21.54 -2.60 20.13
N LEU A 9 -21.92 -1.46 19.54
CA LEU A 9 -21.52 -1.11 18.18
C LEU A 9 -20.02 -0.85 18.08
N GLN A 10 -19.49 -0.02 18.98
CA GLN A 10 -18.05 0.31 19.01
C GLN A 10 -17.19 -0.91 19.32
N LEU A 11 -17.68 -1.82 20.18
CA LEU A 11 -17.01 -3.08 20.44
C LEU A 11 -16.96 -3.96 19.19
N LYS A 12 -18.07 -4.04 18.45
CA LYS A 12 -18.13 -4.78 17.19
C LYS A 12 -17.15 -4.19 16.15
N GLU A 13 -17.12 -2.88 16.01
CA GLU A 13 -16.20 -2.19 15.09
C GLU A 13 -14.74 -2.44 15.46
N LEU A 14 -14.38 -2.37 16.75
CA LEU A 14 -13.02 -2.65 17.24
C LEU A 14 -12.60 -4.10 16.95
N VAL A 15 -13.48 -5.07 17.21
CA VAL A 15 -13.18 -6.48 16.93
C VAL A 15 -13.01 -6.69 15.41
N GLN A 16 -13.85 -6.05 14.61
CA GLN A 16 -13.80 -6.18 13.16
C GLN A 16 -12.50 -5.59 12.60
N SER A 17 -12.05 -4.42 13.07
CA SER A 17 -10.77 -3.84 12.64
C SER A 17 -9.58 -4.71 13.04
N LEU A 18 -9.58 -5.27 14.25
CA LEU A 18 -8.51 -6.16 14.71
C LEU A 18 -8.41 -7.44 13.86
N VAL A 19 -9.56 -7.99 13.46
CA VAL A 19 -9.60 -9.16 12.57
C VAL A 19 -9.11 -8.79 11.17
N ASP A 20 -9.56 -7.67 10.62
CA ASP A 20 -9.15 -7.20 9.29
C ASP A 20 -7.63 -6.95 9.23
N ASP A 21 -7.06 -6.31 10.25
CA ASP A 21 -5.63 -6.08 10.38
C ASP A 21 -4.88 -7.41 10.42
N ARG A 22 -5.37 -8.36 11.22
CA ARG A 22 -4.73 -9.68 11.33
C ARG A 22 -4.81 -10.48 10.04
N ILE A 23 -5.92 -10.39 9.31
CA ILE A 23 -6.10 -11.03 8.00
C ILE A 23 -5.15 -10.41 6.98
N ARG A 24 -4.99 -9.08 6.95
CA ARG A 24 -4.02 -8.41 6.06
C ARG A 24 -2.59 -8.87 6.34
N GLU A 25 -2.22 -8.99 7.61
CA GLU A 25 -0.91 -9.52 8.00
C GLU A 25 -0.71 -10.98 7.60
N LEU A 26 -1.75 -11.82 7.73
CA LEU A 26 -1.66 -13.26 7.47
C LEU A 26 -1.69 -13.61 5.99
N ILE A 27 -2.53 -12.93 5.21
CA ILE A 27 -2.62 -13.15 3.76
C ILE A 27 -1.42 -12.52 3.04
N GLY A 28 -0.82 -11.49 3.64
CA GLY A 28 0.37 -10.83 3.09
C GLY A 28 0.05 -10.01 1.84
N ASP A 29 1.09 -9.67 1.08
CA ASP A 29 0.93 -9.04 -0.22
C ASP A 29 0.29 -10.04 -1.19
N PRO A 30 -0.93 -9.80 -1.71
CA PRO A 30 -1.59 -10.72 -2.63
C PRO A 30 -0.81 -10.91 -3.93
N ASP A 31 0.09 -9.98 -4.26
CA ASP A 31 0.95 -10.04 -5.44
C ASP A 31 2.31 -10.72 -5.16
N LEU A 32 2.57 -11.14 -3.90
CA LEU A 32 3.83 -11.74 -3.50
C LEU A 32 4.09 -13.05 -4.28
N GLY A 33 5.15 -13.04 -5.08
CA GLY A 33 5.56 -14.20 -5.90
C GLY A 33 4.85 -14.28 -7.25
N LEU A 34 3.95 -13.36 -7.58
CA LEU A 34 3.43 -13.23 -8.94
C LEU A 34 4.49 -12.64 -9.87
N ALA A 35 4.55 -13.17 -11.09
CA ALA A 35 5.37 -12.58 -12.14
C ALA A 35 4.72 -11.27 -12.62
N LEU A 36 5.54 -10.27 -12.90
CA LEU A 36 5.09 -9.06 -13.58
C LEU A 36 4.51 -9.43 -14.95
N GLY A 37 3.35 -8.90 -15.31
CA GLY A 37 2.79 -9.11 -16.65
C GLY A 37 3.72 -8.57 -17.75
N ASP A 38 3.69 -9.19 -18.92
CA ASP A 38 4.64 -8.91 -20.02
C ASP A 38 4.67 -7.43 -20.44
N ALA A 39 3.50 -6.79 -20.49
CA ALA A 39 3.38 -5.37 -20.81
C ALA A 39 4.08 -4.47 -19.78
N LEU A 40 3.97 -4.82 -18.49
CA LEU A 40 4.63 -4.07 -17.42
C LEU A 40 6.14 -4.31 -17.44
N GLN A 41 6.58 -5.54 -17.68
CA GLN A 41 8.00 -5.85 -17.85
C GLN A 41 8.62 -5.06 -19.02
N ALA A 42 7.95 -5.00 -20.16
CA ALA A 42 8.42 -4.26 -21.33
C ALA A 42 8.60 -2.76 -21.02
N ARG A 43 7.58 -2.14 -20.41
CA ARG A 43 7.62 -0.74 -20.00
C ARG A 43 8.71 -0.46 -18.96
N LEU A 44 8.92 -1.37 -18.01
CA LEU A 44 9.99 -1.24 -17.01
C LEU A 44 11.38 -1.35 -17.65
N LYS A 45 11.58 -2.27 -18.58
CA LYS A 45 12.84 -2.40 -19.33
C LYS A 45 13.16 -1.12 -20.08
N GLU A 46 12.18 -0.55 -20.79
CA GLU A 46 12.32 0.73 -21.50
C GLU A 46 12.67 1.88 -20.54
N SER A 47 11.94 1.98 -19.42
CA SER A 47 12.20 2.98 -18.38
C SER A 47 13.61 2.85 -17.78
N LEU A 48 14.07 1.63 -17.50
CA LEU A 48 15.41 1.39 -16.95
C LEU A 48 16.53 1.68 -17.95
N THR A 49 16.29 1.46 -19.25
CA THR A 49 17.24 1.84 -20.30
C THR A 49 17.31 3.34 -20.54
N SER A 50 16.27 4.10 -20.14
CA SER A 50 16.34 5.55 -20.17
C SER A 50 17.40 6.04 -19.19
N SER A 51 18.19 7.04 -19.62
CA SER A 51 19.15 7.75 -18.75
C SER A 51 18.50 8.94 -18.03
N GLU A 52 17.24 9.23 -18.31
CA GLU A 52 16.48 10.26 -17.62
C GLU A 52 16.29 9.82 -16.16
N ARG A 53 16.67 10.71 -15.23
CA ARG A 53 16.52 10.51 -13.79
C ARG A 53 15.79 11.73 -13.27
N LEU A 54 14.78 11.50 -12.44
CA LEU A 54 14.06 12.54 -11.71
C LEU A 54 14.46 12.41 -10.25
N SER A 55 14.71 13.54 -9.59
CA SER A 55 14.89 13.52 -8.14
C SER A 55 13.55 13.25 -7.45
N GLY A 56 13.60 12.78 -6.20
CA GLY A 56 12.39 12.59 -5.39
C GLY A 56 11.61 13.91 -5.23
N ASP A 57 12.33 15.03 -5.11
CA ASP A 57 11.74 16.37 -4.99
C ASP A 57 11.02 16.78 -6.28
N ASP A 58 11.62 16.54 -7.45
CA ASP A 58 10.97 16.82 -8.75
C ASP A 58 9.68 16.01 -8.94
N VAL A 59 9.64 14.78 -8.40
CA VAL A 59 8.46 13.93 -8.45
C VAL A 59 7.40 14.42 -7.47
N ALA A 60 7.79 14.83 -6.26
CA ALA A 60 6.89 15.39 -5.25
C ALA A 60 6.20 16.66 -5.76
N ASP A 61 6.97 17.57 -6.34
CA ASP A 61 6.47 18.84 -6.91
C ASP A 61 5.51 18.59 -8.07
N LYS A 62 5.81 17.65 -8.97
CA LYS A 62 4.92 17.26 -10.08
C LYS A 62 3.59 16.67 -9.60
N LEU A 63 3.61 15.92 -8.49
CA LEU A 63 2.44 15.24 -7.94
C LEU A 63 1.68 16.08 -6.90
N GLY A 64 2.18 17.28 -6.56
CA GLY A 64 1.60 18.13 -5.52
C GLY A 64 1.68 17.51 -4.12
N LEU A 65 2.64 16.63 -3.89
CA LEU A 65 2.87 15.98 -2.60
C LEU A 65 3.75 16.89 -1.74
N ARG A 66 3.43 17.00 -0.44
CA ARG A 66 4.25 17.70 0.55
C ARG A 66 4.69 16.70 1.61
N TRP A 67 5.99 16.52 1.77
CA TRP A 67 6.60 15.71 2.84
C TRP A 67 7.73 16.47 3.53
#